data_AF-A0AAW7K0D5-F1
#
_entry.id   AF-A0AAW7K0D5-F1
#
_cell.length_a   1.000
_cell.length_b   1.000
_cell.length_c   1.000
_cell.angle_alpha   90.00
_cell.angle_beta   90.00
_cell.angle_gamma   90.00
#
_symmetry.space_group_name_H-M   'P 1'
#
loop_
_entity.id
_entity.type
_entity.pdbx_description
1 polymer ?
#
loop_
_entity_poly.entity_id
_entity_poly.type
_entity_poly.pdbx_seq_one_letter_code
_entity_poly.pdbx_strand_id
1 'polypeptide(L)'
;MAFDAQQTRRAQAIVLAVAAVIVVAIAAVVFSGALTPGAANGTADSTSQAADGATDGSSQAAGQAVTSGEHDMTHVDANYASVVEQLQAQYDSDPSNPSALLQLANGYFDWGVAARDVVATDEDDAHVVDLFNQAIARYDDYLEQNPDSKSVEVDRAISIFYTGDRDRAIAELESFTAEDGSFGPAWANLGMFYETEGRTDEAIAAYERAIESDSSDAYGVKDYAQQHLDALSAS
;
A
#
# COMPACT_ATOMS: atom_id res chain seq x y z
N MET A 1 10.41 -16.26 -25.21
CA MET A 1 9.44 -16.25 -24.09
C MET A 1 10.11 -15.93 -22.74
N ALA A 2 11.20 -15.16 -22.70
CA ALA A 2 11.85 -14.73 -21.44
C ALA A 2 11.76 -13.21 -21.21
N PHE A 3 11.24 -12.46 -22.18
CA PHE A 3 11.13 -11.00 -22.14
C PHE A 3 9.89 -10.54 -21.34
N ASP A 4 8.81 -11.33 -21.40
CA ASP A 4 7.52 -11.04 -20.76
C ASP A 4 7.57 -11.05 -19.22
N ALA A 5 8.21 -12.08 -18.65
CA ALA A 5 8.28 -12.28 -17.20
C ALA A 5 9.19 -11.28 -16.46
N GLN A 6 10.00 -10.53 -17.22
CA GLN A 6 10.86 -9.47 -16.69
C GLN A 6 10.17 -8.11 -16.75
N GLN A 7 9.24 -7.93 -17.70
CA GLN A 7 8.46 -6.71 -17.88
C GLN A 7 7.31 -6.63 -16.87
N THR A 8 6.61 -7.74 -16.60
CA THR A 8 5.60 -7.84 -15.53
C THR A 8 6.19 -7.61 -14.14
N ARG A 9 7.38 -8.15 -13.85
CA ARG A 9 8.08 -7.88 -12.58
C ARG A 9 8.54 -6.44 -12.42
N ARG A 10 8.86 -5.75 -13.52
CA ARG A 10 9.21 -4.32 -13.50
C ARG A 10 7.98 -3.44 -13.32
N ALA A 11 6.86 -3.75 -13.99
CA ALA A 11 5.59 -3.05 -13.80
C ALA A 11 5.06 -3.20 -12.36
N GLN A 12 5.09 -4.42 -11.81
CA GLN A 12 4.77 -4.67 -10.40
C GLN A 12 5.72 -3.94 -9.44
N ALA A 13 7.01 -3.87 -9.76
CA ALA A 13 7.97 -3.09 -8.97
C ALA A 13 7.79 -1.58 -9.10
N ILE A 14 7.24 -1.07 -10.20
CA ILE A 14 6.92 0.37 -10.39
C ILE A 14 5.64 0.73 -9.64
N VAL A 15 4.60 -0.11 -9.68
CA VAL A 15 3.39 0.06 -8.85
C VAL A 15 3.73 0.01 -7.37
N LEU A 16 4.57 -0.94 -6.95
CA LEU A 16 5.12 -0.96 -5.60
C LEU A 16 6.04 0.23 -5.33
N ALA A 17 6.77 0.77 -6.30
CA ALA A 17 7.63 1.94 -6.09
C ALA A 17 6.83 3.24 -5.98
N VAL A 18 5.65 3.36 -6.59
CA VAL A 18 4.76 4.52 -6.39
C VAL A 18 4.04 4.41 -5.04
N ALA A 19 3.76 3.20 -4.55
CA ALA A 19 3.19 2.97 -3.21
C ALA A 19 4.22 2.88 -2.07
N ALA A 20 5.51 2.60 -2.32
CA ALA A 20 6.49 2.25 -1.28
C ALA A 20 7.70 3.19 -1.15
N VAL A 21 7.57 4.49 -1.45
CA VAL A 21 8.66 5.44 -1.11
C VAL A 21 8.73 5.76 0.38
N ILE A 22 7.75 5.40 1.22
CA ILE A 22 7.71 5.86 2.62
C ILE A 22 8.17 4.83 3.67
N VAL A 23 8.54 3.59 3.32
CA VAL A 23 8.91 2.60 4.35
C VAL A 23 10.41 2.58 4.74
N VAL A 24 11.31 3.25 4.00
CA VAL A 24 12.78 3.10 4.23
C VAL A 24 13.40 4.21 5.11
N ALA A 25 12.68 5.25 5.55
CA ALA A 25 13.29 6.40 6.22
C ALA A 25 13.37 6.35 7.77
N ILE A 26 12.84 5.34 8.45
CA ILE A 26 12.78 5.33 9.93
C ILE A 26 13.95 4.56 10.60
N ALA A 27 14.83 3.90 9.85
CA ALA A 27 15.93 3.11 10.44
C ALA A 27 17.23 3.88 10.76
N ALA A 28 17.32 5.20 10.53
CA ALA A 28 18.62 5.90 10.52
C ALA A 28 18.85 7.00 11.57
N VAL A 29 17.97 7.19 12.57
CA VAL A 29 18.17 8.27 13.56
C VAL A 29 17.88 7.86 15.01
N VAL A 30 18.42 6.74 15.51
CA VAL A 30 18.69 6.60 16.96
C VAL A 30 19.85 5.63 17.24
N PHE A 31 21.09 5.99 16.88
CA PHE A 31 22.24 5.40 17.59
C PHE A 31 23.42 6.37 17.60
N SER A 32 23.43 7.28 18.59
CA SER A 32 24.59 8.09 18.91
C SER A 32 24.61 8.40 20.40
N GLY A 33 25.57 7.78 21.11
CA GLY A 33 25.89 7.97 22.54
C GLY A 33 25.43 6.78 23.39
N ALA A 34 26.25 6.01 24.10
CA ALA A 34 27.58 6.28 24.63
C ALA A 34 28.43 5.00 24.78
N LEU A 35 29.73 5.19 24.60
CA LEU A 35 30.81 4.24 24.85
C LEU A 35 30.97 3.99 26.36
N THR A 36 31.05 2.73 26.80
CA THR A 36 32.01 2.30 27.84
C THR A 36 32.39 0.81 27.63
N PRO A 37 33.67 0.43 27.75
CA PRO A 37 34.12 -0.95 27.52
C PRO A 37 34.18 -1.74 28.83
N GLY A 38 33.68 -2.97 28.83
CA GLY A 38 33.81 -3.93 29.92
C GLY A 38 34.09 -5.33 29.39
N ALA A 39 35.32 -5.79 29.60
CA ALA A 39 35.88 -7.05 29.13
C ALA A 39 35.39 -8.29 29.93
N ALA A 40 35.38 -9.45 29.26
CA ALA A 40 35.86 -10.78 29.70
C ALA A 40 35.07 -11.87 28.94
N ASN A 41 35.60 -12.44 27.86
CA ASN A 41 36.56 -13.56 27.82
C ASN A 41 35.97 -14.91 28.30
N GLY A 42 35.90 -15.88 27.38
CA GLY A 42 35.37 -17.22 27.64
C GLY A 42 35.42 -18.10 26.38
N THR A 43 36.63 -18.46 25.97
CA THR A 43 37.00 -19.48 24.98
C THR A 43 36.54 -20.90 25.34
N ALA A 44 36.03 -21.64 24.35
CA ALA A 44 36.22 -23.09 24.07
C ALA A 44 35.38 -23.42 22.82
N ASP A 45 35.92 -23.50 21.61
CA ASP A 45 36.67 -24.62 21.00
C ASP A 45 36.13 -26.03 21.31
N SER A 46 35.53 -26.69 20.30
CA SER A 46 35.86 -28.06 19.85
C SER A 46 34.85 -28.60 18.83
N THR A 47 35.28 -28.58 17.56
CA THR A 47 35.32 -29.68 16.58
C THR A 47 34.30 -30.84 16.59
N SER A 48 33.63 -30.99 15.43
CA SER A 48 33.24 -32.20 14.67
C SER A 48 32.57 -33.40 15.35
N GLN A 49 31.44 -33.86 14.81
CA GLN A 49 31.33 -35.10 14.01
C GLN A 49 29.90 -35.34 13.52
N ALA A 50 29.80 -35.75 12.26
CA ALA A 50 28.59 -36.25 11.63
C ALA A 50 28.33 -37.71 12.04
N ALA A 51 27.06 -38.10 12.13
CA ALA A 51 26.65 -39.49 11.96
C ALA A 51 25.17 -39.57 11.53
N ASP A 52 24.98 -40.19 10.37
CA ASP A 52 23.71 -40.67 9.82
C ASP A 52 23.02 -41.69 10.73
N GLY A 53 21.69 -41.77 10.65
CA GLY A 53 20.92 -42.84 11.27
C GLY A 53 19.42 -42.71 11.00
N ALA A 54 18.98 -43.24 9.85
CA ALA A 54 17.57 -43.45 9.56
C ALA A 54 17.03 -44.66 10.36
N THR A 55 15.86 -44.52 10.99
CA THR A 55 14.89 -45.62 11.16
C THR A 55 13.46 -45.09 11.26
N ASP A 56 12.62 -45.79 10.51
CA ASP A 56 11.18 -45.70 10.24
C ASP A 56 10.28 -45.92 11.50
N GLY A 57 9.05 -45.41 11.45
CA GLY A 57 8.07 -45.56 12.54
C GLY A 57 6.84 -44.67 12.36
N SER A 58 5.85 -45.19 11.63
CA SER A 58 4.61 -44.55 11.20
C SER A 58 3.55 -44.34 12.31
N SER A 59 2.52 -43.56 11.94
CA SER A 59 1.27 -43.19 12.65
C SER A 59 1.38 -41.93 13.53
N GLN A 60 0.56 -40.89 13.40
CA GLN A 60 -0.82 -40.83 12.97
C GLN A 60 -1.09 -39.59 12.11
N ALA A 61 -1.89 -39.78 11.06
CA ALA A 61 -2.64 -38.71 10.45
C ALA A 61 -3.73 -38.26 11.44
N ALA A 62 -3.69 -36.99 11.84
CA ALA A 62 -4.85 -36.23 12.26
C ALA A 62 -4.77 -34.90 11.51
N GLY A 63 -5.81 -34.62 10.74
CA GLY A 63 -5.79 -33.59 9.72
C GLY A 63 -5.50 -32.19 10.26
N GLN A 64 -4.58 -31.52 9.61
CA GLN A 64 -4.72 -30.10 9.36
C GLN A 64 -4.82 -29.96 7.86
N ALA A 65 -6.07 -29.91 7.38
CA ALA A 65 -6.33 -29.07 6.22
C ALA A 65 -5.95 -27.66 6.69
N VAL A 66 -4.72 -27.25 6.41
CA VAL A 66 -4.31 -25.86 6.54
C VAL A 66 -5.18 -25.12 5.53
N THR A 67 -6.21 -24.48 6.06
CA THR A 67 -7.05 -23.50 5.40
C THR A 67 -6.09 -22.42 4.90
N SER A 68 -5.92 -22.34 3.59
CA SER A 68 -5.03 -21.41 2.91
C SER A 68 -5.42 -19.93 3.09
N GLY A 69 -6.42 -19.61 3.93
CA GLY A 69 -6.91 -18.25 4.17
C GLY A 69 -6.50 -17.63 5.52
N GLU A 70 -6.20 -18.40 6.57
CA GLU A 70 -5.89 -17.83 7.91
C GLU A 70 -4.52 -17.13 7.98
N HIS A 71 -3.65 -17.37 7.00
CA HIS A 71 -2.26 -16.91 7.03
C HIS A 71 -2.01 -15.56 6.34
N ASP A 72 -2.88 -15.12 5.43
CA ASP A 72 -2.58 -13.94 4.61
C ASP A 72 -2.95 -12.64 5.33
N MET A 73 -4.19 -12.50 5.85
CA MET A 73 -4.59 -11.30 6.60
C MET A 73 -3.79 -11.14 7.90
N THR A 74 -3.65 -12.21 8.70
CA THR A 74 -2.85 -12.18 9.93
C THR A 74 -1.41 -11.71 9.69
N HIS A 75 -0.81 -12.13 8.57
CA HIS A 75 0.55 -11.74 8.22
C HIS A 75 0.63 -10.29 7.72
N VAL A 76 -0.34 -9.84 6.91
CA VAL A 76 -0.46 -8.42 6.54
C VAL A 76 -0.61 -7.57 7.79
N ASP A 77 -1.55 -7.89 8.67
CA ASP A 77 -1.78 -7.15 9.92
C ASP A 77 -0.53 -7.07 10.79
N ALA A 78 0.20 -8.16 10.96
CA ALA A 78 1.45 -8.16 11.73
C ALA A 78 2.51 -7.20 11.15
N ASN A 79 2.58 -7.07 9.82
CA ASN A 79 3.55 -6.20 9.15
C ASN A 79 3.21 -4.71 9.29
N TYR A 80 1.92 -4.36 9.30
CA TYR A 80 1.47 -2.96 9.31
C TYR A 80 1.10 -2.44 10.70
N ALA A 81 0.53 -3.27 11.58
CA ALA A 81 0.04 -2.84 12.90
C ALA A 81 1.14 -2.17 13.74
N SER A 82 2.34 -2.77 13.78
CA SER A 82 3.46 -2.20 14.54
C SER A 82 3.97 -0.87 13.97
N VAL A 83 3.85 -0.67 12.66
CA VAL A 83 4.25 0.57 11.99
C VAL A 83 3.24 1.66 12.32
N VAL A 84 1.94 1.38 12.16
CA VAL A 84 0.87 2.33 12.46
C VAL A 84 0.82 2.68 13.94
N GLU A 85 1.09 1.74 14.86
CA GLU A 85 1.20 2.03 16.29
C GLU A 85 2.33 3.03 16.59
N GLN A 86 3.48 2.88 15.94
CA GLN A 86 4.60 3.83 16.09
C GLN A 86 4.26 5.21 15.53
N LEU A 87 3.58 5.26 14.37
CA LEU A 87 3.14 6.51 13.76
C LEU A 87 2.08 7.21 14.62
N GLN A 88 1.16 6.46 15.23
CA GLN A 88 0.19 6.98 16.17
C GLN A 88 0.89 7.56 17.40
N ALA A 89 1.83 6.84 18.01
CA ALA A 89 2.59 7.34 19.14
C ALA A 89 3.40 8.62 18.80
N GLN A 90 3.92 8.70 17.57
CA GLN A 90 4.59 9.91 17.08
C GLN A 90 3.63 11.09 16.97
N TYR A 91 2.45 10.88 16.38
CA TYR A 91 1.41 11.91 16.31
C TYR A 91 0.92 12.33 17.70
N ASP A 92 0.69 11.40 18.61
CA ASP A 92 0.24 11.69 19.98
C ASP A 92 1.25 12.54 20.77
N SER A 93 2.54 12.41 20.45
CA SER A 93 3.61 13.21 21.05
C SER A 93 3.63 14.66 20.59
N ASP A 94 3.15 14.94 19.37
CA ASP A 94 3.00 16.28 18.80
C ASP A 94 1.85 16.31 17.78
N PRO A 95 0.59 16.49 18.24
CA PRO A 95 -0.58 16.50 17.34
C PRO A 95 -0.61 17.69 16.39
N SER A 96 0.27 18.68 16.58
CA SER A 96 0.38 19.84 15.69
C SER A 96 1.30 19.60 14.50
N ASN A 97 1.96 18.44 14.43
CA ASN A 97 2.88 18.10 13.35
C ASN A 97 2.13 17.51 12.14
N PRO A 98 1.96 18.27 11.05
CA PRO A 98 1.23 17.79 9.87
C PRO A 98 1.93 16.61 9.19
N SER A 99 3.26 16.52 9.28
CA SER A 99 4.01 15.39 8.72
C SER A 99 3.78 14.10 9.49
N ALA A 100 3.60 14.15 10.81
CA ALA A 100 3.27 12.97 11.60
C ALA A 100 1.84 12.48 11.29
N LEU A 101 0.90 13.41 11.18
CA LEU A 101 -0.48 13.12 10.78
C LEU A 101 -0.57 12.51 9.37
N LEU A 102 0.15 13.06 8.40
CA LEU A 102 0.17 12.53 7.03
C LEU A 102 0.80 11.13 6.97
N GLN A 103 1.91 10.91 7.67
CA GLN A 103 2.52 9.57 7.73
C GLN A 103 1.56 8.54 8.33
N LEU A 104 0.83 8.91 9.38
CA LEU A 104 -0.16 8.06 10.00
C LEU A 104 -1.33 7.74 9.05
N ALA A 105 -1.83 8.73 8.31
CA ALA A 105 -2.85 8.53 7.28
C ALA A 105 -2.37 7.54 6.20
N ASN A 106 -1.15 7.74 5.67
CA ASN A 106 -0.54 6.86 4.68
C ASN A 106 -0.31 5.45 5.24
N GLY A 107 0.05 5.32 6.51
CA GLY A 107 0.21 4.01 7.15
C GLY A 107 -1.09 3.20 7.17
N TYR A 108 -2.22 3.85 7.48
CA TYR A 108 -3.53 3.21 7.38
C TYR A 108 -3.92 2.90 5.93
N PHE A 109 -3.66 3.82 5.00
CA PHE A 109 -3.92 3.61 3.58
C PHE A 109 -3.15 2.40 3.03
N ASP A 110 -1.84 2.34 3.26
CA ASP A 110 -0.98 1.26 2.79
C ASP A 110 -1.40 -0.10 3.40
N TRP A 111 -1.82 -0.09 4.66
CA TRP A 111 -2.37 -1.28 5.31
C TRP A 111 -3.67 -1.72 4.63
N GLY A 112 -4.62 -0.80 4.41
CA GLY A 112 -5.87 -1.10 3.71
C GLY A 112 -5.64 -1.66 2.30
N VAL A 113 -4.70 -1.07 1.55
CA VAL A 113 -4.32 -1.54 0.21
C VAL A 113 -3.70 -2.94 0.24
N ALA A 114 -2.86 -3.26 1.23
CA ALA A 114 -2.30 -4.60 1.37
C ALA A 114 -3.35 -5.63 1.82
N ALA A 115 -4.23 -5.24 2.74
CA ALA A 115 -5.24 -6.11 3.33
C ALA A 115 -6.35 -6.49 2.33
N ARG A 116 -6.75 -5.56 1.44
CA ARG A 116 -7.82 -5.82 0.45
C ARG A 116 -7.49 -6.99 -0.49
N ASP A 117 -6.22 -7.21 -0.79
CA ASP A 117 -5.77 -8.21 -1.78
C ASP A 117 -5.85 -9.63 -1.21
N VAL A 118 -6.06 -9.75 0.11
CA VAL A 118 -6.08 -11.02 0.86
C VAL A 118 -7.39 -11.26 1.60
N VAL A 119 -8.45 -10.49 1.30
CA VAL A 119 -9.79 -10.64 1.90
C VAL A 119 -10.35 -12.04 1.60
N ALA A 120 -10.72 -12.76 2.66
CA ALA A 120 -11.32 -14.10 2.56
C ALA A 120 -12.69 -14.19 3.24
N THR A 121 -13.00 -13.27 4.15
CA THR A 121 -14.20 -13.27 4.98
C THR A 121 -14.87 -11.90 5.03
N ASP A 122 -16.13 -11.85 5.48
CA ASP A 122 -16.84 -10.58 5.70
C ASP A 122 -16.17 -9.77 6.83
N GLU A 123 -15.53 -10.44 7.81
CA GLU A 123 -14.73 -9.80 8.84
C GLU A 123 -13.47 -9.13 8.27
N ASP A 124 -12.79 -9.77 7.31
CA ASP A 124 -11.64 -9.18 6.61
C ASP A 124 -12.06 -7.95 5.81
N ASP A 125 -13.20 -8.00 5.13
CA ASP A 125 -13.75 -6.87 4.38
C ASP A 125 -14.06 -5.69 5.33
N ALA A 126 -14.72 -5.97 6.46
CA ALA A 126 -14.99 -4.96 7.47
C ALA A 126 -13.71 -4.34 8.06
N HIS A 127 -12.66 -5.13 8.25
CA HIS A 127 -11.34 -4.66 8.68
C HIS A 127 -10.70 -3.74 7.65
N VAL A 128 -10.72 -4.11 6.36
CA VAL A 128 -10.23 -3.26 5.26
C VAL A 128 -10.99 -1.93 5.22
N VAL A 129 -12.32 -1.97 5.39
CA VAL A 129 -13.15 -0.77 5.46
C VAL A 129 -12.80 0.11 6.66
N ASP A 130 -12.50 -0.47 7.83
CA ASP A 130 -12.03 0.29 9.00
C ASP A 130 -10.69 0.98 8.72
N LEU A 131 -9.73 0.27 8.11
CA LEU A 131 -8.42 0.82 7.74
C LEU A 131 -8.57 2.03 6.80
N PHE A 132 -9.40 1.93 5.76
CA PHE A 132 -9.64 3.07 4.87
C PHE A 132 -10.40 4.21 5.55
N ASN A 133 -11.34 3.93 6.45
CA ASN A 133 -12.00 4.98 7.25
C ASN A 133 -11.01 5.72 8.17
N GLN A 134 -10.05 5.01 8.76
CA GLN A 134 -8.98 5.62 9.54
C GLN A 134 -8.08 6.50 8.67
N ALA A 135 -7.73 6.04 7.46
CA ALA A 135 -6.99 6.86 6.50
C ALA A 135 -7.76 8.14 6.13
N ILE A 136 -9.05 8.02 5.78
CA ILE A 136 -9.94 9.17 5.45
C ILE A 136 -9.95 10.19 6.58
N ALA A 137 -10.16 9.76 7.83
CA ALA A 137 -10.22 10.67 8.97
C ALA A 137 -8.92 11.47 9.13
N ARG A 138 -7.76 10.84 8.97
CA ARG A 138 -6.46 11.54 9.09
C ARG A 138 -6.14 12.39 7.87
N TYR A 139 -6.59 12.00 6.68
CA TYR A 139 -6.50 12.87 5.50
C TYR A 139 -7.40 14.10 5.63
N ASP A 140 -8.61 13.96 6.15
CA ASP A 140 -9.51 15.07 6.46
C ASP A 140 -8.83 16.06 7.44
N ASP A 141 -8.33 15.57 8.58
CA ASP A 141 -7.61 16.39 9.57
C ASP A 141 -6.36 17.10 8.96
N TYR A 142 -5.68 16.45 8.01
CA TYR A 142 -4.52 17.01 7.34
C TYR A 142 -4.92 18.10 6.33
N LEU A 143 -5.99 17.87 5.56
CA LEU A 143 -6.51 18.81 4.56
C LEU A 143 -7.12 20.06 5.20
N GLU A 144 -7.66 19.97 6.41
CA GLU A 144 -8.08 21.16 7.18
C GLU A 144 -6.92 22.16 7.39
N GLN A 145 -5.70 21.66 7.49
CA GLN A 145 -4.49 22.46 7.69
C GLN A 145 -3.76 22.75 6.37
N ASN A 146 -3.95 21.91 5.35
CA ASN A 146 -3.24 21.94 4.08
C ASN A 146 -4.21 21.76 2.89
N PRO A 147 -5.12 22.72 2.67
CA PRO A 147 -6.25 22.55 1.74
C PRO A 147 -5.84 22.38 0.27
N ASP A 148 -4.62 22.78 -0.10
CA ASP A 148 -4.13 22.70 -1.50
C ASP A 148 -3.35 21.40 -1.80
N SER A 149 -3.41 20.40 -0.91
CA SER A 149 -2.66 19.16 -1.06
C SER A 149 -3.34 18.17 -2.00
N LYS A 150 -3.13 18.38 -3.30
CA LYS A 150 -3.73 17.58 -4.39
C LYS A 150 -3.54 16.07 -4.25
N SER A 151 -2.34 15.62 -3.86
CA SER A 151 -2.08 14.19 -3.69
C SER A 151 -2.94 13.60 -2.58
N VAL A 152 -3.08 14.33 -1.46
CA VAL A 152 -3.86 13.87 -0.31
C VAL A 152 -5.36 13.85 -0.62
N GLU A 153 -5.84 14.83 -1.38
CA GLU A 153 -7.24 14.82 -1.86
C GLU A 153 -7.53 13.59 -2.74
N VAL A 154 -6.60 13.22 -3.62
CA VAL A 154 -6.71 12.00 -4.42
C VAL A 154 -6.63 10.74 -3.56
N ASP A 155 -5.67 10.63 -2.64
CA ASP A 155 -5.52 9.46 -1.76
C ASP A 155 -6.76 9.25 -0.85
N ARG A 156 -7.36 10.35 -0.41
CA ARG A 156 -8.64 10.33 0.31
C ARG A 156 -9.78 9.81 -0.56
N ALA A 157 -9.91 10.27 -1.81
CA ALA A 157 -10.92 9.77 -2.72
C ALA A 157 -10.75 8.27 -3.03
N ILE A 158 -9.50 7.80 -3.18
CA ILE A 158 -9.17 6.38 -3.30
C ILE A 158 -9.63 5.60 -2.06
N SER A 159 -9.38 6.14 -0.87
CA SER A 159 -9.84 5.52 0.38
C SER A 159 -11.37 5.42 0.42
N ILE A 160 -12.08 6.48 0.05
CA ILE A 160 -13.56 6.49 -0.04
C ILE A 160 -14.04 5.42 -1.02
N PHE A 161 -13.40 5.31 -2.18
CA PHE A 161 -13.74 4.28 -3.17
C PHE A 161 -13.66 2.86 -2.59
N TYR A 162 -12.61 2.57 -1.82
CA TYR A 162 -12.43 1.25 -1.20
C TYR A 162 -13.30 1.00 0.03
N THR A 163 -13.88 2.02 0.65
CA THR A 163 -14.95 1.83 1.65
C THR A 163 -16.29 1.40 1.03
N GLY A 164 -16.41 1.44 -0.30
CA GLY A 164 -17.62 1.10 -1.03
C GLY A 164 -18.49 2.29 -1.44
N ASP A 165 -18.19 3.51 -0.99
CA ASP A 165 -18.87 4.75 -1.41
C ASP A 165 -18.32 5.24 -2.77
N ARG A 166 -18.43 4.38 -3.78
CA ARG A 166 -17.77 4.55 -5.09
C ARG A 166 -18.33 5.73 -5.88
N ASP A 167 -19.64 5.96 -5.83
CA ASP A 167 -20.29 7.10 -6.48
C ASP A 167 -19.76 8.43 -5.94
N ARG A 168 -19.57 8.52 -4.62
CA ARG A 168 -19.00 9.71 -3.99
C ARG A 168 -17.54 9.91 -4.40
N ALA A 169 -16.72 8.86 -4.35
CA ALA A 169 -15.31 8.95 -4.74
C ALA A 169 -15.14 9.41 -6.20
N ILE A 170 -15.96 8.88 -7.12
CA ILE A 170 -16.00 9.30 -8.52
C ILE A 170 -16.40 10.77 -8.62
N ALA A 171 -17.48 11.19 -7.96
CA ALA A 171 -17.94 12.58 -8.00
C ALA A 171 -16.89 13.56 -7.45
N GLU A 172 -16.17 13.19 -6.38
CA GLU A 172 -15.09 14.01 -5.81
C GLU A 172 -13.94 14.16 -6.83
N LEU A 173 -13.48 13.08 -7.48
CA LEU A 173 -12.43 13.19 -8.51
C LEU A 173 -12.89 13.85 -9.81
N GLU A 174 -14.16 13.70 -10.22
CA GLU A 174 -14.74 14.44 -11.34
C GLU A 174 -14.73 15.95 -11.07
N SER A 175 -15.10 16.36 -9.84
CA SER A 175 -15.04 17.76 -9.44
C SER A 175 -13.59 18.27 -9.43
N PHE A 176 -12.69 17.51 -8.81
CA PHE A 176 -11.27 17.84 -8.74
C PHE A 176 -10.67 18.04 -10.13
N THR A 177 -10.90 17.11 -11.05
CA THR A 177 -10.34 17.17 -12.42
C THR A 177 -10.98 18.24 -13.29
N ALA A 178 -12.22 18.67 -12.99
CA ALA A 178 -12.83 19.82 -13.61
C ALA A 178 -12.20 21.15 -13.14
N GLU A 179 -11.77 21.22 -11.87
CA GLU A 179 -11.10 22.39 -11.28
C GLU A 179 -9.62 22.46 -11.67
N ASP A 180 -8.92 21.33 -11.57
CA ASP A 180 -7.53 21.15 -11.97
C ASP A 180 -7.34 19.93 -12.87
N GLY A 181 -7.52 20.16 -14.17
CA GLY A 181 -7.28 19.14 -15.18
C GLY A 181 -5.81 18.78 -15.40
N SER A 182 -4.84 19.43 -14.74
CA SER A 182 -3.41 19.21 -14.98
C SER A 182 -2.78 18.12 -14.11
N PHE A 183 -3.46 17.70 -13.03
CA PHE A 183 -2.93 16.68 -12.14
C PHE A 183 -3.24 15.28 -12.66
N GLY A 184 -2.31 14.73 -13.45
CA GLY A 184 -2.41 13.40 -14.07
C GLY A 184 -2.83 12.25 -13.12
N PRO A 185 -2.37 12.18 -11.86
CA PRO A 185 -2.81 11.15 -10.92
C PRO A 185 -4.32 11.11 -10.66
N ALA A 186 -5.01 12.26 -10.65
CA ALA A 186 -6.46 12.27 -10.46
C ALA A 186 -7.19 11.62 -11.65
N TRP A 187 -6.76 11.92 -12.87
CA TRP A 187 -7.29 11.31 -14.09
C TRP A 187 -7.03 9.80 -14.14
N ALA A 188 -5.84 9.36 -13.73
CA ALA A 188 -5.50 7.93 -13.70
C ALA A 188 -6.40 7.16 -12.71
N ASN A 189 -6.63 7.71 -11.52
CA ASN A 189 -7.52 7.09 -10.54
C ASN A 189 -8.98 7.14 -10.96
N LEU A 190 -9.43 8.22 -11.62
CA LEU A 190 -10.77 8.29 -12.18
C LEU A 190 -10.98 7.21 -13.27
N GLY A 191 -9.97 6.96 -14.10
CA GLY A 191 -9.95 5.84 -15.05
C GLY A 191 -10.11 4.49 -14.37
N MET A 192 -9.35 4.25 -13.30
CA MET A 192 -9.45 3.03 -12.49
C MET A 192 -10.83 2.85 -11.84
N PHE A 193 -11.42 3.93 -11.33
CA PHE A 193 -12.76 3.88 -10.74
C PHE A 193 -13.81 3.52 -11.78
N TYR A 194 -13.80 4.18 -12.95
CA TYR A 194 -14.71 3.85 -14.04
C TYR A 194 -14.53 2.43 -14.56
N GLU A 195 -13.28 1.97 -14.72
CA GLU A 195 -12.98 0.60 -15.14
C GLU A 195 -13.57 -0.42 -14.17
N THR A 196 -13.40 -0.19 -12.86
CA THR A 196 -13.95 -1.05 -11.80
C THR A 196 -15.49 -1.10 -11.82
N GLU A 197 -16.14 0.00 -12.19
CA GLU A 197 -17.59 0.10 -12.35
C GLU A 197 -18.10 -0.40 -13.72
N GLY A 198 -17.21 -0.88 -14.60
CA GLY A 198 -17.56 -1.33 -15.95
C GLY A 198 -17.95 -0.20 -16.91
N ARG A 199 -17.60 1.04 -16.56
CA ARG A 199 -17.79 2.26 -17.37
C ARG A 199 -16.61 2.45 -18.33
N THR A 200 -16.48 1.51 -19.27
CA THR A 200 -15.29 1.36 -20.14
C THR A 200 -14.97 2.61 -20.96
N ASP A 201 -15.97 3.25 -21.56
CA ASP A 201 -15.75 4.43 -22.40
C ASP A 201 -15.22 5.61 -21.57
N GLU A 202 -15.76 5.81 -20.37
CA GLU A 202 -15.27 6.85 -19.45
C GLU A 202 -13.88 6.51 -18.91
N ALA A 203 -13.60 5.23 -18.63
CA ALA A 203 -12.28 4.78 -18.20
C ALA A 203 -11.21 5.10 -19.25
N ILE A 204 -11.47 4.76 -20.52
CA ILE A 204 -10.57 5.07 -21.65
C ILE A 204 -10.32 6.59 -21.72
N ALA A 205 -11.38 7.40 -21.71
CA ALA A 205 -11.24 8.85 -21.79
C ALA A 205 -10.40 9.41 -20.62
N ALA A 206 -10.61 8.92 -19.41
CA ALA A 206 -9.86 9.36 -18.23
C ALA A 206 -8.38 8.96 -18.30
N TYR A 207 -8.05 7.73 -18.72
CA TYR A 207 -6.65 7.31 -18.89
C TYR A 207 -5.93 8.08 -20.01
N GLU A 208 -6.61 8.39 -21.12
CA GLU A 208 -6.05 9.28 -22.15
C GLU A 208 -5.71 10.65 -21.55
N ARG A 209 -6.60 11.22 -20.73
CA ARG A 209 -6.33 12.49 -20.04
C ARG A 209 -5.20 12.40 -19.03
N ALA A 210 -5.03 11.29 -18.32
CA ALA A 210 -3.90 11.10 -17.42
C ALA A 210 -2.56 11.25 -18.16
N ILE A 211 -2.45 10.67 -19.36
CA ILE A 211 -1.23 10.74 -20.20
C ILE A 211 -1.01 12.15 -20.74
N GLU A 212 -2.07 12.83 -21.17
CA GLU A 212 -2.01 14.22 -21.67
C GLU A 212 -1.58 15.20 -20.57
N SER A 213 -2.18 15.07 -19.39
CA SER A 213 -1.98 15.99 -18.26
C SER A 213 -0.62 15.82 -17.59
N ASP A 214 -0.08 14.60 -17.55
CA ASP A 214 1.30 14.37 -17.12
C ASP A 214 2.26 14.24 -18.31
N SER A 215 2.23 15.18 -19.26
CA SER A 215 3.07 15.10 -20.47
C SER A 215 4.59 14.99 -20.21
N SER A 216 5.08 15.41 -19.03
CA SER A 216 6.47 15.23 -18.59
C SER A 216 6.77 13.91 -17.88
N ASP A 217 5.76 13.09 -17.61
CA ASP A 217 5.85 11.87 -16.79
C ASP A 217 6.42 12.16 -15.39
N ALA A 218 6.07 13.30 -14.81
CA ALA A 218 6.55 13.74 -13.51
C ALA A 218 5.98 12.89 -12.37
N TYR A 219 4.78 12.33 -12.56
CA TYR A 219 4.10 11.48 -11.59
C TYR A 219 4.18 10.00 -11.94
N GLY A 220 4.76 9.64 -13.10
CA GLY A 220 4.91 8.24 -13.53
C GLY A 220 3.59 7.57 -13.91
N VAL A 221 2.52 8.34 -14.16
CA VAL A 221 1.18 7.80 -14.41
C VAL A 221 0.99 7.32 -15.85
N LYS A 222 1.92 7.65 -16.76
CA LYS A 222 1.77 7.32 -18.18
C LYS A 222 1.81 5.83 -18.44
N ASP A 223 2.81 5.13 -17.89
CA ASP A 223 2.97 3.69 -18.10
C ASP A 223 1.77 2.92 -17.53
N TYR A 224 1.26 3.36 -16.37
CA TYR A 224 0.05 2.83 -15.76
C TYR A 224 -1.18 3.04 -16.66
N ALA A 225 -1.46 4.27 -17.06
CA ALA A 225 -2.61 4.59 -17.91
C ALA A 225 -2.54 3.87 -19.28
N GLN A 226 -1.35 3.79 -19.89
CA GLN A 226 -1.17 3.10 -21.16
C GLN A 226 -1.43 1.60 -21.04
N GLN A 227 -0.97 0.97 -19.95
CA GLN A 227 -1.22 -0.45 -19.71
C GLN A 227 -2.72 -0.76 -19.64
N HIS A 228 -3.49 0.08 -18.93
CA HIS A 228 -4.94 -0.10 -18.81
C HIS A 228 -5.68 0.20 -20.13
N LEU A 229 -5.26 1.22 -20.89
CA LEU A 229 -5.79 1.48 -22.23
C LEU A 229 -5.59 0.31 -23.19
N ASP A 230 -4.41 -0.30 -23.18
CA ASP A 230 -4.11 -1.47 -24.02
C ASP A 230 -4.99 -2.66 -23.63
N ALA A 231 -5.23 -2.87 -22.33
CA ALA A 231 -6.09 -3.93 -21.83
C ALA A 231 -7.56 -3.74 -22.23
N LEU A 232 -8.09 -2.52 -22.07
CA LEU A 232 -9.48 -2.18 -22.40
C LEU A 232 -9.74 -2.16 -23.93
N SER A 233 -8.72 -1.85 -24.72
CA SER A 233 -8.82 -1.89 -26.19
C SER A 233 -8.75 -3.31 -26.75
N ALA A 234 -8.28 -4.27 -25.97
CA ALA A 234 -8.11 -5.67 -26.37
C ALA A 234 -9.31 -6.58 -26.00
N SER A 235 -10.23 -6.08 -25.16
CA SER A 235 -11.46 -6.78 -24.72
C SER A 235 -12.64 -6.58 -25.66
#